data_AF-A0A800AYZ0-F1
#
_entry.id   AF-A0A800AYZ0-F1
#
_cell.length_a   1.000
_cell.length_b   1.000
_cell.length_c   1.000
_cell.angle_alpha   90.00
_cell.angle_beta   90.00
_cell.angle_gamma   90.00
#
_symmetry.space_group_name_H-M   'P 1'
#
loop_
_entity.id
_entity.type
_entity.pdbx_description
1 polymer ?
#
loop_
_entity_poly.entity_id
_entity_poly.type
_entity_poly.pdbx_seq_one_letter_code
_entity_poly.pdbx_strand_id
1 'polypeptide(L)'
;AQKNLQITFDLGINHISSYALTVEDKTALYQFIKNGKIKPLDEGLALKHFNILLEETQQHNYIQYETSNFGKEDFFSKHNTSYWLGKNYLGIGPSAHSFNGKTRSWNVKNNIKYIKSLENNILPQETEILSENDIFNETIMIGLRTIWGISLKDIENKFGKEKSDYLMMKIQKHLNNKTLLFKDYQITATQKGKFLIDGIASDLFIVN
;
A
#
# COMPACT_ATOMS: atom_id res chain seq x y z
N ALA A 1 -15.83 -14.15 -8.44
CA ALA A 1 -15.61 -12.68 -8.45
C ALA A 1 -16.88 -11.92 -8.84
N GLN A 2 -17.37 -12.04 -10.08
CA GLN A 2 -18.47 -11.21 -10.63
C GLN A 2 -19.74 -11.18 -9.76
N LYS A 3 -20.23 -12.32 -9.27
CA LYS A 3 -21.42 -12.35 -8.39
C LYS A 3 -21.26 -11.48 -7.14
N ASN A 4 -20.09 -11.48 -6.50
CA ASN A 4 -19.86 -10.66 -5.31
C ASN A 4 -19.74 -9.18 -5.67
N LEU A 5 -19.16 -8.86 -6.82
CA LEU A 5 -19.08 -7.48 -7.32
C LEU A 5 -20.47 -6.93 -7.64
N GLN A 6 -21.32 -7.73 -8.30
CA GLN A 6 -22.70 -7.34 -8.56
C GLN A 6 -23.45 -7.00 -7.27
N ILE A 7 -23.39 -7.88 -6.26
CA ILE A 7 -23.98 -7.61 -4.94
C ILE A 7 -23.42 -6.31 -4.35
N THR A 8 -22.10 -6.11 -4.46
CA THR A 8 -21.43 -4.89 -3.94
C THR A 8 -21.96 -3.63 -4.62
N PHE A 9 -22.16 -3.66 -5.94
CA PHE A 9 -22.68 -2.52 -6.70
C PHE A 9 -24.16 -2.28 -6.42
N ASP A 10 -24.96 -3.33 -6.29
CA ASP A 10 -26.39 -3.26 -5.97
C ASP A 10 -26.65 -2.64 -4.59
N LEU A 11 -25.70 -2.77 -3.65
CA LEU A 11 -25.75 -2.11 -2.34
C LEU A 11 -25.56 -0.58 -2.42
N GLY A 12 -25.16 -0.03 -3.57
CA GLY A 12 -25.03 1.41 -3.78
C GLY A 12 -23.93 2.07 -2.94
N ILE A 13 -22.94 1.30 -2.49
CA ILE A 13 -21.81 1.85 -1.73
C ILE A 13 -20.94 2.76 -2.62
N ASN A 14 -20.09 3.57 -2.00
CA ASN A 14 -19.25 4.55 -2.72
C ASN A 14 -17.74 4.27 -2.62
N HIS A 15 -17.36 3.31 -1.79
CA HIS A 15 -15.97 2.94 -1.54
C HIS A 15 -15.85 1.42 -1.36
N ILE A 16 -14.82 0.83 -1.95
CA ILE A 16 -14.51 -0.60 -1.87
C ILE A 16 -13.04 -0.73 -1.49
N SER A 17 -12.76 -1.49 -0.45
CA SER A 17 -11.42 -2.03 -0.17
C SER A 17 -11.40 -3.50 -0.52
N SER A 18 -10.50 -3.91 -1.40
CA SER A 18 -10.36 -5.29 -1.87
C SER A 18 -8.90 -5.73 -1.82
N TYR A 19 -8.62 -6.74 -0.99
CA TYR A 19 -7.28 -7.23 -0.74
C TYR A 19 -7.06 -8.59 -1.39
N ALA A 20 -5.85 -8.82 -1.89
CA ALA A 20 -5.41 -10.17 -2.21
C ALA A 20 -5.33 -10.99 -0.91
N LEU A 21 -5.82 -12.22 -0.94
CA LEU A 21 -5.74 -13.11 0.20
C LEU A 21 -4.28 -13.54 0.39
N THR A 22 -3.71 -13.26 1.56
CA THR A 22 -2.41 -13.75 1.99
C THR A 22 -2.61 -14.84 3.05
N VAL A 23 -1.90 -15.96 2.92
CA VAL A 23 -1.94 -17.05 3.90
C VAL A 23 -0.83 -16.82 4.92
N GLU A 24 -1.21 -16.32 6.09
CA GLU A 24 -0.27 -16.08 7.18
C GLU A 24 0.04 -17.37 7.94
N ASP A 25 1.31 -17.52 8.33
CA ASP A 25 1.76 -18.59 9.20
C ASP A 25 0.96 -18.57 10.52
N LYS A 26 0.64 -19.77 11.04
CA LYS A 26 -0.13 -19.97 12.28
C LYS A 26 -1.63 -19.66 12.18
N THR A 27 -2.18 -19.37 10.99
CA THR A 27 -3.63 -19.27 10.81
C THR A 27 -4.30 -20.64 10.59
N ALA A 28 -5.61 -20.72 10.84
CA ALA A 28 -6.39 -21.92 10.50
C ALA A 28 -6.34 -22.23 9.00
N LEU A 29 -6.38 -21.20 8.15
CA LEU A 29 -6.28 -21.35 6.70
C LEU A 29 -4.96 -22.01 6.28
N TYR A 30 -3.83 -21.58 6.87
CA TYR A 30 -2.53 -22.22 6.63
C TYR A 30 -2.58 -23.72 6.97
N GLN A 31 -3.14 -24.09 8.12
CA GLN A 31 -3.27 -25.50 8.51
C GLN A 31 -4.20 -26.29 7.57
N PHE A 32 -5.28 -25.68 7.09
CA PHE A 32 -6.18 -26.32 6.13
C PHE A 32 -5.52 -26.57 4.77
N ILE A 33 -4.72 -25.63 4.29
CA ILE A 33 -3.94 -25.80 3.05
C ILE A 33 -2.86 -26.86 3.25
N LYS A 34 -2.08 -26.78 4.33
CA LYS A 34 -1.02 -27.74 4.67
C LYS A 34 -1.54 -29.17 4.76
N ASN A 35 -2.75 -29.36 5.30
CA ASN A 35 -3.39 -30.67 5.44
C ASN A 35 -4.22 -31.08 4.21
N GLY A 36 -4.15 -30.34 3.10
CA GLY A 36 -4.86 -30.65 1.85
C GLY A 36 -6.38 -30.48 1.89
N LYS A 37 -6.94 -29.86 2.94
CA LYS A 37 -8.39 -29.60 3.07
C LYS A 37 -8.86 -28.47 2.16
N ILE A 38 -7.99 -27.50 1.90
CA ILE A 38 -8.24 -26.37 1.00
C ILE A 38 -7.08 -26.32 -0.01
N LYS A 39 -7.38 -25.99 -1.27
CA LYS A 39 -6.36 -25.82 -2.29
C LYS A 39 -5.47 -24.62 -1.95
N PRO A 40 -4.16 -24.68 -2.27
CA PRO A 40 -3.30 -23.51 -2.16
C PRO A 40 -3.82 -22.37 -3.04
N LEU A 41 -3.37 -21.15 -2.75
CA LEU A 41 -3.67 -20.00 -3.59
C LEU A 41 -3.09 -20.21 -4.99
N ASP A 42 -3.85 -19.79 -6.00
CA ASP A 42 -3.48 -19.82 -7.40
C ASP A 42 -3.25 -18.38 -7.87
N GLU A 43 -2.00 -18.05 -8.19
CA GLU A 43 -1.60 -16.72 -8.66
C GLU A 43 -2.27 -16.33 -9.98
N GLY A 44 -2.48 -17.30 -10.89
CA GLY A 44 -3.19 -17.09 -12.15
C GLY A 44 -4.66 -16.75 -11.91
N LEU A 45 -5.29 -17.41 -10.95
CA LEU A 45 -6.65 -17.08 -10.52
C LEU A 45 -6.71 -15.71 -9.84
N ALA A 46 -5.72 -15.37 -9.01
CA ALA A 46 -5.62 -14.06 -8.35
C ALA A 46 -5.49 -12.93 -9.38
N LEU A 47 -4.62 -13.08 -10.39
CA LEU A 47 -4.49 -12.14 -11.49
C LEU A 47 -5.80 -12.00 -12.27
N LYS A 48 -6.46 -13.12 -12.58
CA LYS A 48 -7.76 -13.10 -13.26
C LYS A 48 -8.80 -12.32 -12.45
N HIS A 49 -8.88 -12.57 -11.14
CA HIS A 49 -9.80 -11.84 -10.26
C HIS A 49 -9.46 -10.36 -10.14
N PHE A 50 -8.18 -10.01 -10.10
CA PHE A 50 -7.72 -8.62 -10.08
C PHE A 50 -8.13 -7.87 -11.35
N ASN A 51 -7.96 -8.48 -12.52
CA ASN A 51 -8.38 -7.87 -13.78
C ASN A 51 -9.91 -7.68 -13.84
N ILE A 52 -10.68 -8.70 -13.44
CA ILE A 52 -12.15 -8.59 -13.34
C ILE A 52 -12.54 -7.46 -12.39
N LEU A 53 -11.91 -7.36 -11.22
CA LEU A 53 -12.17 -6.28 -10.27
C LEU A 53 -11.95 -4.91 -10.92
N LEU A 54 -10.85 -4.72 -11.64
CA LEU A 54 -10.53 -3.44 -12.28
C LEU A 54 -11.51 -3.07 -13.38
N GLU A 55 -11.83 -4.01 -14.27
CA GLU A 55 -12.77 -3.80 -15.37
C GLU A 55 -14.18 -3.46 -14.85
N GLU A 56 -14.70 -4.26 -13.92
CA GLU A 56 -16.04 -4.10 -13.37
C GLU A 56 -16.19 -2.81 -12.55
N THR A 57 -15.20 -2.49 -11.70
CA THR A 57 -15.22 -1.25 -10.90
C THR A 57 -15.15 -0.01 -11.78
N GLN A 58 -14.33 -0.03 -12.84
CA GLN A 58 -14.26 1.06 -13.81
C GLN A 58 -15.60 1.28 -14.54
N GLN A 59 -16.28 0.22 -14.95
CA GLN A 59 -17.61 0.30 -15.59
C GLN A 59 -18.67 0.93 -14.67
N HIS A 60 -18.49 0.82 -13.34
CA HIS A 60 -19.37 1.40 -12.32
C HIS A 60 -18.85 2.73 -11.75
N ASN A 61 -17.94 3.41 -12.46
CA ASN A 61 -17.38 4.73 -12.11
C ASN A 61 -16.58 4.77 -10.81
N TYR A 62 -15.99 3.65 -10.40
CA TYR A 62 -15.01 3.64 -9.32
C TYR A 62 -13.60 3.88 -9.88
N ILE A 63 -12.85 4.72 -9.17
CA ILE A 63 -11.44 4.99 -9.42
C ILE A 63 -10.64 4.17 -8.42
N GLN A 64 -9.77 3.29 -8.92
CA GLN A 64 -8.77 2.61 -8.10
C GLN A 64 -7.69 3.63 -7.71
N TYR A 65 -7.91 4.39 -6.64
CA TYR A 65 -6.98 5.44 -6.22
C TYR A 65 -5.74 4.89 -5.49
N GLU A 66 -5.82 3.67 -4.97
CA GLU A 66 -4.68 2.89 -4.47
C GLU A 66 -4.86 1.40 -4.81
N THR A 67 -3.78 0.61 -4.90
CA THR A 67 -3.75 -0.81 -5.29
C THR A 67 -4.94 -1.65 -4.77
N SER A 68 -5.33 -1.47 -3.50
CA SER A 68 -6.42 -2.22 -2.88
C SER A 68 -7.67 -1.39 -2.60
N ASN A 69 -7.68 -0.09 -2.97
CA ASN A 69 -8.78 0.82 -2.63
C ASN A 69 -9.37 1.51 -3.86
N PHE A 70 -10.70 1.49 -3.91
CA PHE A 70 -11.52 2.00 -4.98
C PHE A 70 -12.56 2.94 -4.39
N GLY A 71 -12.80 4.08 -5.03
CA GLY A 71 -13.87 4.99 -4.62
C GLY A 71 -14.46 5.69 -5.82
N LYS A 72 -15.72 6.09 -5.74
CA LYS A 72 -16.26 7.09 -6.66
C LYS A 72 -15.51 8.42 -6.47
N GLU A 73 -15.65 9.33 -7.43
CA GLU A 73 -15.17 10.70 -7.29
C GLU A 73 -15.63 11.29 -5.95
N ASP A 74 -14.73 11.97 -5.23
CA ASP A 74 -14.92 12.50 -3.87
C ASP A 74 -15.17 11.50 -2.72
N PHE A 75 -15.17 10.19 -2.99
CA PHE A 75 -15.37 9.14 -1.97
C PHE A 75 -14.10 8.35 -1.62
N PHE A 76 -12.92 8.95 -1.83
CA PHE A 76 -11.67 8.35 -1.36
C PHE A 76 -11.57 8.43 0.17
N SER A 77 -11.19 7.34 0.82
CA SER A 77 -11.05 7.29 2.28
C SER A 77 -10.01 8.30 2.75
N LYS A 78 -10.44 9.33 3.50
CA LYS A 78 -9.56 10.36 4.07
C LYS A 78 -8.44 9.75 4.94
N HIS A 79 -8.76 8.69 5.68
CA HIS A 79 -7.80 8.01 6.54
C HIS A 79 -6.74 7.27 5.72
N ASN A 80 -7.16 6.42 4.77
CA ASN A 80 -6.24 5.67 3.92
C ASN A 80 -5.39 6.61 3.08
N THR A 81 -6.00 7.62 2.45
CA THR A 81 -5.29 8.63 1.66
C THR A 81 -4.25 9.38 2.51
N SER A 82 -4.48 9.60 3.80
CA SER A 82 -3.49 10.24 4.66
C SER A 82 -2.23 9.38 4.84
N TYR A 83 -2.40 8.06 5.03
CA TYR A 83 -1.26 7.13 5.04
C TYR A 83 -0.54 7.10 3.70
N TRP A 84 -1.29 7.02 2.61
CA TRP A 84 -0.73 6.93 1.25
C TRP A 84 -0.13 8.24 0.74
N LEU A 85 -0.34 9.36 1.42
CA LEU A 85 0.35 10.63 1.14
C LEU A 85 1.45 10.92 2.17
N GLY A 86 1.80 9.95 3.02
CA GLY A 86 2.84 10.08 4.03
C GLY A 86 2.57 11.18 5.05
N LYS A 87 1.29 11.50 5.31
CA LYS A 87 0.92 12.52 6.31
C LYS A 87 1.22 12.03 7.72
N ASN A 88 1.50 12.98 8.60
CA ASN A 88 1.69 12.69 10.02
C ASN A 88 0.38 12.21 10.65
N TYR A 89 0.48 11.23 11.55
CA TYR A 89 -0.66 10.72 12.31
C TYR A 89 -0.22 10.25 13.71
N LEU A 90 -1.17 10.30 14.64
CA LEU A 90 -1.00 9.85 16.01
C LEU A 90 -1.93 8.66 16.27
N GLY A 91 -1.36 7.54 16.68
CA GLY A 91 -2.09 6.36 17.09
C GLY A 91 -2.32 6.33 18.59
N ILE A 92 -3.57 6.14 19.00
CA ILE A 92 -3.97 6.07 20.40
C ILE A 92 -4.57 4.69 20.67
N GLY A 93 -4.15 4.09 21.79
CA GLY A 93 -4.59 2.76 22.22
C GLY A 93 -3.58 1.65 21.94
N PRO A 94 -3.81 0.44 22.47
CA PRO A 94 -2.92 -0.71 22.28
C PRO A 94 -2.68 -1.03 20.80
N SER A 95 -1.45 -1.35 20.43
CA SER A 95 -1.02 -1.63 19.04
C SER A 95 -1.14 -0.46 18.05
N ALA A 96 -1.63 0.71 18.46
CA ALA A 96 -1.76 1.85 17.56
C ALA A 96 -0.39 2.36 17.13
N HIS A 97 -0.28 2.73 15.85
CA HIS A 97 0.96 3.25 15.26
C HIS A 97 0.87 4.75 15.10
N SER A 98 2.02 5.42 15.17
CA SER A 98 2.18 6.84 14.90
C SER A 98 3.32 7.08 13.91
N PHE A 99 3.22 8.16 13.16
CA PHE A 99 4.26 8.62 12.24
C PHE A 99 4.30 10.14 12.21
N ASN A 100 5.50 10.72 12.30
CA ASN A 100 5.69 12.18 12.30
C ASN A 100 6.57 12.68 11.14
N GLY A 101 6.82 11.84 10.13
CA GLY A 101 7.69 12.16 8.99
C GLY A 101 9.13 11.67 9.15
N LYS A 102 9.58 11.40 10.38
CA LYS A 102 10.96 10.96 10.68
C LYS A 102 11.02 9.69 11.53
N THR A 103 10.06 9.53 12.43
CA THR A 103 9.99 8.40 13.36
C THR A 103 8.66 7.70 13.24
N ARG A 104 8.70 6.38 13.29
CA ARG A 104 7.53 5.52 13.48
C ARG A 104 7.53 5.06 14.93
N SER A 105 6.37 5.06 15.57
CA SER A 105 6.22 4.43 16.88
C SER A 105 4.99 3.54 16.92
N TRP A 106 5.00 2.55 17.81
CA TRP A 106 3.86 1.67 18.04
C TRP A 106 3.68 1.38 19.51
N ASN A 107 2.43 1.45 19.95
CA ASN A 107 2.05 1.20 21.33
C ASN A 107 2.12 -0.31 21.64
N VAL A 108 2.45 -0.64 22.88
CA VAL A 108 2.46 -2.03 23.38
C VAL A 108 1.13 -2.72 23.08
N LYS A 109 1.21 -3.92 22.49
CA LYS A 109 0.03 -4.67 22.01
C LYS A 109 -0.82 -5.27 23.13
N ASN A 110 -0.22 -5.53 24.30
CA ASN A 110 -0.91 -6.15 25.42
C ASN A 110 -1.69 -5.10 26.22
N ASN A 111 -3.03 -5.22 26.25
CA ASN A 111 -3.92 -4.27 26.91
C ASN A 111 -3.57 -4.02 28.38
N ILE A 112 -3.26 -5.07 29.16
CA ILE A 112 -2.95 -4.95 30.59
C ILE A 112 -1.64 -4.17 30.78
N LYS A 113 -0.60 -4.50 30.01
CA LYS A 113 0.68 -3.79 30.07
C LYS A 113 0.53 -2.32 29.63
N TYR A 114 -0.27 -2.08 28.59
CA TYR A 114 -0.56 -0.74 28.10
C TYR A 114 -1.21 0.12 29.20
N ILE A 115 -2.31 -0.37 29.80
CA ILE A 115 -3.04 0.33 30.85
C ILE A 115 -2.15 0.59 32.08
N LYS A 116 -1.46 -0.45 32.59
CA LYS A 116 -0.57 -0.31 33.75
C LYS A 116 0.55 0.71 33.53
N SER A 117 1.09 0.79 32.32
CA SER A 117 2.15 1.77 32.03
C SER A 117 1.61 3.19 32.11
N LEU A 118 0.42 3.42 31.53
CA LEU A 118 -0.24 4.72 31.58
C LEU A 118 -0.64 5.13 33.00
N GLU A 119 -1.10 4.20 33.85
CA GLU A 119 -1.38 4.45 35.28
C GLU A 119 -0.13 4.94 36.03
N ASN A 120 1.06 4.57 35.56
CA ASN A 120 2.34 5.02 36.09
C ASN A 120 2.92 6.24 35.36
N ASN A 121 2.13 6.92 34.51
CA ASN A 121 2.55 8.04 33.65
C ASN A 121 3.70 7.69 32.67
N ILE A 122 3.83 6.43 32.29
CA ILE A 122 4.80 5.95 31.30
C ILE A 122 4.06 5.71 30.00
N LEU A 123 4.54 6.28 28.89
CA LEU A 123 4.01 6.01 27.56
C LEU A 123 4.58 4.67 27.04
N PRO A 124 3.77 3.60 26.94
CA PRO A 124 4.27 2.29 26.54
C PRO A 124 4.34 2.18 25.01
N GLN A 125 5.44 2.66 24.43
CA GLN A 125 5.70 2.57 22.99
C GLN A 125 7.13 2.14 22.68
N GLU A 126 7.30 1.51 21.53
CA GLU A 126 8.58 1.36 20.85
C GLU A 126 8.68 2.40 19.74
N THR A 127 9.89 2.76 19.32
CA THR A 127 10.12 3.78 18.30
C THR A 127 11.27 3.38 17.39
N GLU A 128 11.09 3.67 16.12
CA GLU A 128 12.04 3.51 15.03
C GLU A 128 12.33 4.89 14.43
N ILE A 129 13.61 5.22 14.27
CA ILE A 129 14.06 6.42 13.56
C ILE A 129 14.39 5.99 12.14
N LEU A 130 13.67 6.54 11.16
CA LEU A 130 13.88 6.19 9.76
C LEU A 130 15.13 6.89 9.23
N SER A 131 15.95 6.13 8.50
CA SER A 131 17.03 6.69 7.71
C SER A 131 16.47 7.43 6.48
N GLU A 132 17.31 8.21 5.83
CA GLU A 132 16.92 8.87 4.58
C GLU A 132 16.58 7.86 3.47
N ASN A 133 17.24 6.70 3.47
CA ASN A 133 16.95 5.61 2.52
C ASN A 133 15.60 4.95 2.83
N ASP A 134 15.24 4.79 4.09
CA ASP A 134 13.92 4.25 4.48
C ASP A 134 12.81 5.18 3.99
N ILE A 135 12.93 6.48 4.24
CA ILE A 135 11.94 7.47 3.81
C ILE A 135 11.86 7.54 2.27
N PHE A 136 13.00 7.40 1.58
CA PHE A 136 13.04 7.33 0.12
C PHE A 136 12.31 6.09 -0.42
N ASN A 137 12.66 4.90 0.10
CA ASN A 137 12.05 3.63 -0.30
C ASN A 137 10.53 3.62 0.00
N GLU A 138 10.11 4.14 1.15
CA GLU A 138 8.69 4.28 1.49
C GLU A 138 7.95 5.24 0.55
N THR A 139 8.58 6.38 0.19
CA THR A 139 8.00 7.33 -0.78
C THR A 139 7.75 6.65 -2.13
N ILE A 140 8.69 5.81 -2.59
CA ILE A 140 8.53 5.03 -3.81
C ILE A 140 7.40 4.02 -3.69
N MET A 141 7.45 3.19 -2.64
CA MET A 141 6.48 2.11 -2.41
C MET A 141 5.06 2.63 -2.34
N ILE A 142 4.85 3.68 -1.54
CA ILE A 142 3.55 4.29 -1.35
C ILE A 142 3.10 5.00 -2.62
N GLY A 143 3.95 5.85 -3.22
CA GLY A 143 3.60 6.62 -4.41
C GLY A 143 3.15 5.73 -5.57
N LEU A 144 3.90 4.67 -5.87
CA LEU A 144 3.59 3.73 -6.94
C LEU A 144 2.28 2.97 -6.77
N ARG A 145 1.87 2.72 -5.51
CA ARG A 145 0.59 2.08 -5.22
C ARG A 145 -0.61 2.99 -5.48
N THR A 146 -0.41 4.29 -5.61
CA THR A 146 -1.48 5.28 -5.80
C THR A 146 -1.63 5.74 -7.25
N ILE A 147 -2.78 6.34 -7.57
CA ILE A 147 -2.99 7.03 -8.86
C ILE A 147 -2.15 8.29 -9.03
N TRP A 148 -1.68 8.87 -7.93
CA TRP A 148 -0.88 10.11 -7.96
C TRP A 148 0.56 9.83 -8.37
N GLY A 149 1.05 8.61 -8.12
CA GLY A 149 2.40 8.21 -8.50
C GLY A 149 3.49 8.86 -7.66
N ILE A 150 4.70 8.90 -8.24
CA ILE A 150 5.87 9.56 -7.66
C ILE A 150 6.19 10.81 -8.48
N SER A 151 6.26 11.95 -7.79
CA SER A 151 6.74 13.21 -8.35
C SER A 151 8.27 13.24 -8.32
N LEU A 152 8.90 13.24 -9.50
CA LEU A 152 10.35 13.30 -9.60
C LEU A 152 10.92 14.61 -9.02
N LYS A 153 10.17 15.70 -9.15
CA LYS A 153 10.53 16.99 -8.54
C LYS A 153 10.56 16.90 -7.02
N ASP A 154 9.58 16.21 -6.42
CA ASP A 154 9.56 16.04 -4.96
C ASP A 154 10.68 15.14 -4.48
N ILE A 155 11.04 14.11 -5.27
CA ILE A 155 12.21 13.28 -4.99
C ILE A 155 13.49 14.11 -5.00
N GLU A 156 13.72 14.93 -6.04
CA GLU A 156 14.89 15.79 -6.13
C GLU A 156 14.93 16.83 -5.00
N ASN A 157 13.80 17.47 -4.69
CA ASN A 157 13.71 18.47 -3.62
C ASN A 157 13.96 17.87 -2.23
N LYS A 158 13.45 16.66 -1.97
CA LYS A 158 13.50 16.03 -0.64
C LYS A 158 14.79 15.25 -0.40
N PHE A 159 15.36 14.64 -1.45
CA PHE A 159 16.48 13.70 -1.34
C PHE A 159 17.69 14.06 -2.21
N GLY A 160 17.62 15.16 -2.95
CA GLY A 160 18.70 15.63 -3.81
C GLY A 160 18.72 14.99 -5.20
N LYS A 161 19.51 15.61 -6.08
CA LYS A 161 19.63 15.22 -7.49
C LYS A 161 20.16 13.80 -7.67
N GLU A 162 21.07 13.34 -6.81
CA GLU A 162 21.64 12.00 -6.90
C GLU A 162 20.56 10.90 -6.80
N LYS A 163 19.65 10.99 -5.82
CA LYS A 163 18.56 10.02 -5.68
C LYS A 163 17.52 10.13 -6.80
N SER A 164 17.29 11.34 -7.30
CA SER A 164 16.44 11.58 -8.49
C SER A 164 17.01 10.89 -9.74
N ASP A 165 18.30 11.09 -10.02
CA ASP A 165 19.01 10.47 -11.14
C ASP A 165 19.03 8.94 -10.99
N TYR A 166 19.28 8.42 -9.79
CA TYR A 166 19.20 6.99 -9.48
C TYR A 166 17.82 6.41 -9.79
N LEU A 167 16.75 7.06 -9.33
CA LEU A 167 15.39 6.62 -9.61
C LEU A 167 15.12 6.61 -11.12
N MET A 168 15.49 7.68 -11.84
CA MET A 168 15.32 7.76 -13.29
C MET A 168 16.05 6.66 -14.04
N MET A 169 17.26 6.31 -13.60
CA MET A 169 18.02 5.19 -14.15
C MET A 169 17.29 3.86 -13.90
N LYS A 170 16.84 3.62 -12.66
CA LYS A 170 16.19 2.37 -12.27
C LYS A 170 14.85 2.14 -12.97
N ILE A 171 14.05 3.18 -13.18
CA ILE A 171 12.74 3.03 -13.85
C ILE A 171 12.84 2.68 -15.34
N GLN A 172 14.00 2.89 -16.01
CA GLN A 172 14.12 2.66 -17.47
C GLN A 172 13.69 1.24 -17.87
N LYS A 173 14.07 0.22 -17.09
CA LYS A 173 13.62 -1.17 -17.29
C LYS A 173 12.09 -1.28 -17.31
N HIS A 174 11.42 -0.58 -16.41
CA HIS A 174 9.96 -0.62 -16.27
C HIS A 174 9.23 0.23 -17.31
N LEU A 175 9.84 1.33 -17.77
CA LEU A 175 9.35 2.10 -18.91
C LEU A 175 9.40 1.26 -20.21
N ASN A 176 10.54 0.60 -20.47
CA ASN A 176 10.70 -0.29 -21.63
C ASN A 176 9.70 -1.45 -21.61
N ASN A 177 9.44 -2.01 -20.42
CA ASN A 177 8.48 -3.11 -20.24
C ASN A 177 7.01 -2.64 -20.18
N LYS A 178 6.76 -1.33 -20.27
CA LYS A 178 5.45 -0.67 -20.18
C LYS A 178 4.71 -1.00 -18.88
N THR A 179 5.43 -1.23 -17.79
CA THR A 179 4.85 -1.45 -16.45
C THR A 179 4.76 -0.15 -15.65
N LEU A 180 5.63 0.82 -15.95
CA LEU A 180 5.51 2.20 -15.48
C LEU A 180 5.32 3.16 -16.66
N LEU A 181 4.75 4.33 -16.39
CA LEU A 181 4.66 5.48 -17.28
C LEU A 181 5.36 6.66 -16.63
N PHE A 182 6.09 7.45 -17.41
CA PHE A 182 6.63 8.73 -17.00
C PHE A 182 6.05 9.85 -17.87
N LYS A 183 5.32 10.78 -17.25
CA LYS A 183 4.70 11.92 -17.94
C LYS A 183 4.64 13.11 -16.98
N ASP A 184 4.97 14.31 -17.45
CA ASP A 184 4.87 15.56 -16.68
C ASP A 184 5.56 15.48 -15.30
N TYR A 185 6.73 14.85 -15.23
CA TYR A 185 7.50 14.57 -14.00
C TYR A 185 6.83 13.60 -13.01
N GLN A 186 5.77 12.91 -13.41
CA GLN A 186 5.09 11.89 -12.61
C GLN A 186 5.39 10.49 -13.12
N ILE A 187 5.72 9.59 -12.18
CA ILE A 187 5.93 8.16 -12.43
C ILE A 187 4.72 7.41 -11.87
N THR A 188 3.95 6.75 -12.74
CA THR A 188 2.73 6.02 -12.35
C THR A 188 2.74 4.58 -12.87
N ALA A 189 2.06 3.68 -12.18
CA ALA A 189 1.84 2.32 -12.66
C ALA A 189 0.89 2.28 -13.87
N THR A 190 1.24 1.51 -14.90
CA THR A 190 0.28 1.19 -15.96
C THR A 190 -0.66 0.07 -15.49
N GLN A 191 -1.72 -0.21 -16.25
CA GLN A 191 -2.60 -1.34 -15.98
C GLN A 191 -1.82 -2.67 -15.84
N LYS A 192 -0.79 -2.86 -16.66
CA LYS A 192 0.12 -4.03 -16.60
C LYS A 192 0.98 -4.02 -15.33
N GLY A 193 1.43 -2.85 -14.88
CA GLY A 193 2.27 -2.71 -13.70
C GLY A 193 1.53 -2.85 -12.37
N LYS A 194 0.26 -2.48 -12.31
CA LYS A 194 -0.55 -2.44 -11.07
C LYS A 194 -0.57 -3.77 -10.32
N PHE A 195 -0.67 -4.91 -11.02
CA PHE A 195 -0.65 -6.23 -10.37
C PHE A 195 0.73 -6.59 -9.78
N LEU A 196 1.81 -6.03 -10.35
CA LEU A 196 3.20 -6.33 -10.00
C LEU A 196 3.82 -5.23 -9.14
N ILE A 197 3.01 -4.30 -8.62
CA ILE A 197 3.50 -3.00 -8.17
C ILE A 197 4.46 -3.09 -6.98
N ASP A 198 4.24 -4.04 -6.07
CA ASP A 198 5.11 -4.23 -4.90
C ASP A 198 6.50 -4.75 -5.31
N GLY A 199 6.55 -5.66 -6.29
CA GLY A 199 7.82 -6.14 -6.86
C GLY A 199 8.54 -5.03 -7.64
N ILE A 200 7.79 -4.22 -8.39
CA ILE A 200 8.34 -3.04 -9.08
C ILE A 200 8.91 -2.06 -8.06
N ALA A 201 8.20 -1.74 -6.98
CA ALA A 201 8.71 -0.84 -5.95
C ALA A 201 10.01 -1.36 -5.32
N SER A 202 10.05 -2.66 -4.98
CA SER A 202 11.24 -3.29 -4.44
C SER A 202 12.46 -3.22 -5.37
N ASP A 203 12.27 -3.35 -6.69
CA ASP A 203 13.33 -3.22 -7.70
C ASP A 203 13.99 -1.82 -7.69
N LEU A 204 13.28 -0.81 -7.20
CA LEU A 204 13.71 0.60 -7.17
C LEU A 204 14.32 1.01 -5.81
N PHE A 205 14.31 0.13 -4.81
CA PHE A 205 14.83 0.46 -3.49
C PHE A 205 16.35 0.57 -3.48
N ILE A 206 16.83 1.50 -2.65
CA ILE A 206 18.24 1.54 -2.24
C ILE A 206 18.38 0.58 -1.07
N VAL A 207 19.14 -0.49 -1.28
CA VAL A 207 19.49 -1.47 -0.25
C VAL A 207 20.95 -1.22 0.14
N ASN A 208 21.21 -1.16 1.44
CA ASN A 208 22.56 -1.00 1.99
C ASN A 208 23.39 -2.28 1.81
#